data_AF-A0A7V5I0C3-F1
#
_entry.id   AF-A0A7V5I0C3-F1
#
_cell.length_a   1.000
_cell.length_b   1.000
_cell.length_c   1.000
_cell.angle_alpha   90.00
_cell.angle_beta   90.00
_cell.angle_gamma   90.00
#
_symmetry.space_group_name_H-M   'P 1'
#
loop_
_entity.id
_entity.type
_entity.pdbx_description
1 polymer ?
#
loop_
_entity_poly.entity_id
_entity_poly.type
_entity_poly.pdbx_seq_one_letter_code
_entity_poly.pdbx_strand_id
1 'polypeptide(L)'
;FWIEQDFHNLKVMLKLYLQKKLSQEVDKIDYLSTSGVLSPEVLLKAIAKQDFFFLPSFLKDILEEALSLAERGLSSRELDLFLDKLYFIRFYSELERYGDSFLKKLGEIMADVLNIKNFIRIKLWRREREEERRILEEVIIDKGSFEKKVIVEFAGESLETFLGILKGTDYISLFQKALGEWKEKNSLFTLDSLAQELILNFTRIGFYVTFGREPLINYIMHKKVEIKKIRSILRAKKLFLSPSQIGEISL
;
A
#
# COMPACT_ATOMS: atom_id res chain seq x y z
N PHE A 1 1.65 -5.03 -12.27
CA PHE A 1 2.66 -4.22 -11.54
C PHE A 1 2.51 -2.73 -11.78
N TRP A 2 2.36 -2.23 -13.00
CA TRP A 2 2.25 -0.78 -13.28
C TRP A 2 0.96 -0.12 -12.82
N ILE A 3 -0.13 -0.89 -12.70
CA ILE A 3 -1.41 -0.43 -12.15
C ILE A 3 -1.30 0.21 -10.75
N GLU A 4 -0.30 -0.18 -9.95
CA GLU A 4 -0.02 0.45 -8.65
C GLU A 4 0.23 1.96 -8.78
N GLN A 5 0.86 2.39 -9.88
CA GLN A 5 1.15 3.79 -10.13
C GLN A 5 -0.12 4.58 -10.47
N ASP A 6 -1.09 3.94 -11.17
CA ASP A 6 -2.39 4.53 -11.42
C ASP A 6 -3.16 4.77 -10.11
N PHE A 7 -3.14 3.79 -9.19
CA PHE A 7 -3.73 3.94 -7.86
C PHE A 7 -3.00 4.98 -6.99
N HIS A 8 -1.68 5.10 -7.13
CA HIS A 8 -0.93 6.17 -6.47
C HIS A 8 -1.39 7.55 -6.97
N ASN A 9 -1.49 7.74 -8.29
CA ASN A 9 -1.97 8.99 -8.89
C ASN A 9 -3.40 9.29 -8.46
N LEU A 10 -4.27 8.27 -8.47
CA LEU A 10 -5.64 8.34 -8.01
C LEU A 10 -5.74 8.87 -6.57
N LYS A 11 -4.95 8.31 -5.64
CA LYS A 11 -4.90 8.79 -4.24
C LYS A 11 -4.47 10.25 -4.14
N VAL A 12 -3.45 10.66 -4.89
CA VAL A 12 -2.98 12.06 -4.91
C VAL A 12 -4.08 12.99 -5.41
N MET A 13 -4.68 12.67 -6.56
CA MET A 13 -5.69 13.52 -7.19
C MET A 13 -6.99 13.58 -6.39
N LEU A 14 -7.49 12.45 -5.87
CA LEU A 14 -8.69 12.43 -5.04
C LEU A 14 -8.53 13.26 -3.77
N LYS A 15 -7.36 13.20 -3.10
CA LYS A 15 -7.11 14.05 -1.93
C LYS A 15 -7.17 15.53 -2.28
N LEU A 16 -6.50 15.94 -3.36
CA LEU A 16 -6.52 17.33 -3.80
C LEU A 16 -7.93 17.76 -4.21
N TYR A 17 -8.68 16.87 -4.86
CA TYR A 17 -10.07 17.10 -5.24
C TYR A 17 -10.97 17.35 -4.03
N LEU A 18 -10.95 16.43 -3.05
CA LEU A 18 -11.75 16.52 -1.83
C LEU A 18 -11.37 17.75 -0.97
N GLN A 19 -10.11 18.19 -1.04
CA GLN A 19 -9.64 19.42 -0.40
C GLN A 19 -9.93 20.69 -1.20
N LYS A 20 -10.55 20.58 -2.39
CA LYS A 20 -10.81 21.69 -3.33
C LYS A 20 -9.53 22.41 -3.77
N LYS A 21 -8.42 21.65 -3.88
CA LYS A 21 -7.07 22.12 -4.27
C LYS A 21 -6.58 21.49 -5.58
N LEU A 22 -7.44 20.77 -6.29
CA LEU A 22 -7.06 20.12 -7.54
C LEU A 22 -6.81 21.17 -8.64
N SER A 23 -5.58 21.19 -9.15
CA SER A 23 -5.21 21.98 -10.33
C SER A 23 -5.89 21.44 -11.59
N GLN A 24 -6.16 22.31 -12.57
CA GLN A 24 -6.61 21.89 -13.91
C GLN A 24 -5.46 21.42 -14.81
N GLU A 25 -4.22 21.74 -14.43
CA GLU A 25 -3.01 21.35 -15.15
C GLU A 25 -2.26 20.28 -14.35
N VAL A 26 -1.92 19.16 -15.02
CA VAL A 26 -1.19 18.03 -14.45
C VAL A 26 0.18 18.44 -13.93
N ASP A 27 0.91 19.30 -14.66
CA ASP A 27 2.28 19.70 -14.33
C ASP A 27 2.37 20.48 -13.01
N LYS A 28 1.26 21.04 -12.53
CA LYS A 28 1.15 21.73 -11.23
C LYS A 28 0.83 20.78 -10.08
N ILE A 29 0.65 19.48 -10.36
CA ILE A 29 0.36 18.46 -9.35
C ILE A 29 1.65 17.69 -9.06
N ASP A 30 2.24 17.96 -7.90
CA ASP A 30 3.40 17.24 -7.44
C ASP A 30 3.10 15.75 -7.18
N TYR A 31 4.16 14.95 -7.26
CA TYR A 31 4.17 13.53 -6.87
C TYR A 31 3.35 12.58 -7.75
N LEU A 32 2.96 12.97 -8.95
CA LEU A 32 2.41 12.05 -9.94
C LEU A 32 3.48 11.16 -10.57
N SER A 33 3.05 9.99 -11.02
CA SER A 33 3.87 8.99 -11.71
C SER A 33 3.39 8.83 -13.14
N THR A 34 4.28 8.92 -14.12
CA THR A 34 3.96 8.70 -15.54
C THR A 34 4.13 7.24 -15.97
N SER A 35 4.52 6.35 -15.05
CA SER A 35 4.78 4.93 -15.33
C SER A 35 3.54 4.04 -15.16
N GLY A 36 2.37 4.64 -14.99
CA GLY A 36 1.09 3.93 -14.92
C GLY A 36 0.62 3.40 -16.27
N VAL A 37 -0.49 2.66 -16.27
CA VAL A 37 -1.16 2.24 -17.50
C VAL A 37 -1.97 3.41 -18.09
N LEU A 38 -2.41 4.32 -17.23
CA LEU A 38 -3.26 5.45 -17.60
C LEU A 38 -2.49 6.76 -17.53
N SER A 39 -2.71 7.62 -18.51
CA SER A 39 -2.10 8.95 -18.51
C SER A 39 -2.67 9.77 -17.34
N PRO A 40 -1.83 10.51 -16.58
CA PRO A 40 -2.32 11.36 -15.51
C PRO A 40 -3.33 12.42 -16.00
N GLU A 41 -3.21 12.88 -17.24
CA GLU A 41 -4.11 13.87 -17.85
C GLU A 41 -5.53 13.32 -18.01
N VAL A 42 -5.66 12.06 -18.42
CA VAL A 42 -6.98 11.42 -18.56
C VAL A 42 -7.62 11.26 -17.19
N LEU A 43 -6.85 10.79 -16.19
CA LEU A 43 -7.34 10.64 -14.83
C LEU A 43 -7.74 11.99 -14.21
N LEU A 44 -6.94 13.03 -14.43
CA LEU A 44 -7.21 14.39 -13.94
C LEU A 44 -8.53 14.92 -14.51
N LYS A 45 -8.72 14.82 -15.83
CA LYS A 45 -9.94 15.27 -16.50
C LYS A 45 -11.17 14.55 -15.96
N ALA A 46 -11.05 13.23 -15.76
CA ALA A 46 -12.14 12.41 -15.26
C ALA A 46 -12.57 12.82 -13.84
N ILE A 47 -11.61 12.98 -12.92
CA ILE A 47 -11.87 13.41 -11.54
C ILE A 47 -12.40 14.85 -11.50
N ALA A 48 -11.78 15.78 -12.23
CA ALA A 48 -12.16 17.19 -12.20
C ALA A 48 -13.57 17.44 -12.74
N LYS A 49 -14.01 16.66 -13.74
CA LYS A 49 -15.33 16.77 -14.36
C LYS A 49 -16.38 15.81 -13.77
N GLN A 50 -15.98 14.91 -12.88
CA GLN A 50 -16.77 13.75 -12.47
C GLN A 50 -17.35 12.95 -13.67
N ASP A 51 -16.55 12.84 -14.73
CA ASP A 51 -16.92 12.10 -15.93
C ASP A 51 -15.95 10.93 -16.12
N PHE A 52 -16.43 9.74 -15.79
CA PHE A 52 -15.65 8.50 -15.82
C PHE A 52 -15.92 7.66 -17.07
N PHE A 53 -16.66 8.17 -18.06
CA PHE A 53 -17.06 7.40 -19.24
C PHE A 53 -15.87 6.83 -20.02
N PHE A 54 -14.79 7.59 -20.12
CA PHE A 54 -13.58 7.19 -20.86
C PHE A 54 -12.59 6.38 -20.02
N LEU A 55 -12.90 6.10 -18.76
CA LEU A 55 -12.06 5.26 -17.91
C LEU A 55 -12.38 3.77 -18.13
N PRO A 56 -11.38 2.88 -17.98
CA PRO A 56 -11.63 1.46 -17.84
C PRO A 56 -12.69 1.21 -16.76
N SER A 57 -13.61 0.27 -17.01
CA SER A 57 -14.75 -0.02 -16.11
C SER A 57 -14.32 -0.18 -14.65
N PHE A 58 -13.25 -0.93 -14.40
CA PHE A 58 -12.75 -1.14 -13.05
C PHE A 58 -12.32 0.15 -12.34
N LEU A 59 -11.77 1.15 -13.04
CA LEU A 59 -11.40 2.43 -12.41
C LEU A 59 -12.60 3.32 -12.18
N LYS A 60 -13.59 3.25 -13.07
CA LYS A 60 -14.87 3.93 -12.89
C LYS A 60 -15.53 3.47 -11.59
N ASP A 61 -15.68 2.15 -11.41
CA ASP A 61 -16.34 1.57 -10.23
C ASP A 61 -15.62 2.00 -8.93
N ILE A 62 -14.28 1.98 -8.95
CA ILE A 62 -13.43 2.39 -7.82
C ILE A 62 -13.60 3.88 -7.49
N LEU A 63 -13.66 4.73 -8.51
CA LEU A 63 -13.81 6.18 -8.34
C LEU A 63 -15.19 6.54 -7.79
N GLU A 64 -16.24 5.94 -8.34
CA GLU A 64 -17.62 6.14 -7.87
C GLU A 64 -17.76 5.70 -6.41
N GLU A 65 -17.21 4.53 -6.05
CA GLU A 65 -17.22 4.04 -4.68
C GLU A 65 -16.40 4.94 -3.75
N ALA A 66 -15.20 5.35 -4.14
CA ALA A 66 -14.35 6.22 -3.34
C ALA A 66 -14.98 7.60 -3.08
N LEU A 67 -15.67 8.18 -4.07
CA LEU A 67 -16.38 9.45 -3.92
C LEU A 67 -17.60 9.30 -3.00
N SER A 68 -18.42 8.26 -3.20
CA SER A 68 -19.54 7.93 -2.30
C SER A 68 -19.08 7.75 -0.84
N LEU A 69 -17.96 7.04 -0.63
CA LEU A 69 -17.38 6.87 0.69
C LEU A 69 -16.89 8.20 1.31
N ALA A 70 -16.30 9.07 0.51
CA ALA A 70 -15.89 10.40 0.94
C ALA A 70 -17.11 11.25 1.35
N GLU A 71 -18.20 11.20 0.58
CA GLU A 71 -19.46 11.89 0.89
C GLU A 71 -20.12 11.37 2.18
N ARG A 72 -19.98 10.06 2.45
CA ARG A 72 -20.41 9.42 3.70
C ARG A 72 -19.50 9.75 4.91
N GLY A 73 -18.48 10.57 4.71
CA GLY A 73 -17.63 11.10 5.78
C GLY A 73 -16.38 10.29 6.08
N LEU A 74 -15.97 9.34 5.23
CA LEU A 74 -14.69 8.66 5.42
C LEU A 74 -13.54 9.67 5.36
N SER A 75 -12.60 9.55 6.30
CA SER A 75 -11.42 10.41 6.31
C SER A 75 -10.51 10.10 5.12
N SER A 76 -9.69 11.09 4.73
CA SER A 76 -8.68 10.89 3.68
C SER A 76 -7.72 9.73 3.96
N ARG A 77 -7.48 9.38 5.23
CA ARG A 77 -6.61 8.25 5.59
C ARG A 77 -7.33 6.92 5.42
N GLU A 78 -8.62 6.85 5.73
CA GLU A 78 -9.43 5.65 5.47
C GLU A 78 -9.57 5.39 3.97
N LEU A 79 -9.81 6.45 3.18
CA LEU A 79 -9.87 6.35 1.72
C LEU A 79 -8.57 5.82 1.11
N ASP A 80 -7.40 6.23 1.63
CA ASP A 80 -6.13 5.66 1.18
C ASP A 80 -6.05 4.15 1.40
N LEU A 81 -6.39 3.69 2.62
CA LEU A 81 -6.35 2.26 2.95
C LEU A 81 -7.35 1.46 2.13
N PHE A 82 -8.52 2.04 1.88
CA PHE A 82 -9.55 1.46 1.04
C PHE A 82 -9.08 1.31 -0.41
N LEU A 83 -8.48 2.35 -1.00
CA LEU A 83 -7.92 2.29 -2.34
C LEU A 83 -6.75 1.31 -2.44
N ASP A 84 -5.92 1.20 -1.40
CA ASP A 84 -4.84 0.20 -1.32
C ASP A 84 -5.40 -1.24 -1.30
N LYS A 85 -6.50 -1.48 -0.57
CA LYS A 85 -7.23 -2.76 -0.60
C LYS A 85 -7.74 -3.07 -2.00
N LEU A 86 -8.42 -2.12 -2.66
CA LEU A 86 -8.99 -2.34 -4.00
C LEU A 86 -7.92 -2.61 -5.05
N TYR A 87 -6.82 -1.85 -5.01
CA TYR A 87 -5.63 -2.13 -5.80
C TYR A 87 -5.17 -3.58 -5.59
N PHE A 88 -5.03 -3.98 -4.33
CA PHE A 88 -4.50 -5.29 -4.00
C PHE A 88 -5.42 -6.42 -4.44
N ILE A 89 -6.73 -6.31 -4.23
CA ILE A 89 -7.73 -7.28 -4.70
C ILE A 89 -7.61 -7.46 -6.21
N ARG A 90 -7.52 -6.36 -6.96
CA ARG A 90 -7.35 -6.40 -8.41
C ARG A 90 -6.03 -7.08 -8.78
N PHE A 91 -4.93 -6.68 -8.17
CA PHE A 91 -3.61 -7.27 -8.40
C PHE A 91 -3.60 -8.78 -8.12
N TYR A 92 -4.15 -9.20 -6.98
CA TYR A 92 -4.20 -10.59 -6.57
C TYR A 92 -5.07 -11.44 -7.51
N SER A 93 -6.21 -10.91 -7.96
CA SER A 93 -7.07 -11.60 -8.92
C SER A 93 -6.34 -11.91 -10.24
N GLU A 94 -5.48 -11.00 -10.70
CA GLU A 94 -4.66 -11.24 -11.89
C GLU A 94 -3.57 -12.28 -11.64
N LEU A 95 -2.99 -12.33 -10.43
CA LEU A 95 -2.03 -13.39 -10.07
C LEU A 95 -2.69 -14.78 -10.04
N GLU A 96 -3.89 -14.90 -9.46
CA GLU A 96 -4.63 -16.17 -9.36
C GLU A 96 -4.92 -16.78 -10.74
N ARG A 97 -5.16 -15.94 -11.76
CA ARG A 97 -5.44 -16.41 -13.13
C ARG A 97 -4.31 -17.21 -13.77
N TYR A 98 -3.07 -17.05 -13.30
CA TYR A 98 -1.94 -17.82 -13.82
C TYR A 98 -1.83 -19.22 -13.22
N GLY A 99 -2.58 -19.55 -12.15
CA GLY A 99 -2.59 -20.89 -11.55
C GLY A 99 -1.23 -21.35 -11.02
N ASP A 100 -0.34 -20.41 -10.66
CA ASP A 100 1.03 -20.70 -10.22
C ASP A 100 1.18 -20.61 -8.70
N SER A 101 1.79 -21.63 -8.09
CA SER A 101 2.07 -21.69 -6.66
C SER A 101 3.03 -20.59 -6.19
N PHE A 102 4.05 -20.23 -6.97
CA PHE A 102 4.98 -19.16 -6.61
C PHE A 102 4.26 -17.79 -6.58
N LEU A 103 3.53 -17.44 -7.65
CA LEU A 103 2.74 -16.20 -7.69
C LEU A 103 1.63 -16.18 -6.63
N LYS A 104 0.96 -17.31 -6.38
CA LYS A 104 -0.03 -17.41 -5.30
C LYS A 104 0.58 -17.13 -3.94
N LYS A 105 1.72 -17.77 -3.62
CA LYS A 105 2.41 -17.58 -2.35
C LYS A 105 2.95 -16.15 -2.20
N LEU A 106 3.47 -15.57 -3.28
CA LEU A 106 3.84 -14.15 -3.32
C LEU A 106 2.65 -13.26 -2.97
N GLY A 107 1.50 -13.51 -3.60
CA GLY A 107 0.27 -12.79 -3.32
C GLY A 107 -0.15 -12.93 -1.85
N GLU A 108 -0.09 -14.12 -1.27
CA GLU A 108 -0.42 -14.34 0.14
C GLU A 108 0.50 -13.52 1.07
N ILE A 109 1.81 -13.54 0.83
CA ILE A 109 2.79 -12.77 1.60
C ILE A 109 2.51 -11.27 1.49
N MET A 110 2.23 -10.78 0.28
CA MET A 110 1.92 -9.37 0.07
C MET A 110 0.59 -8.96 0.74
N ALA A 111 -0.40 -9.85 0.78
CA ALA A 111 -1.67 -9.63 1.47
C ALA A 111 -1.46 -9.53 2.98
N ASP A 112 -0.72 -10.48 3.56
CA ASP A 112 -0.39 -10.52 4.99
C ASP A 112 0.36 -9.26 5.41
N VAL A 113 1.39 -8.87 4.64
CA VAL A 113 2.16 -7.65 4.89
C VAL A 113 1.28 -6.40 4.81
N LEU A 114 0.38 -6.30 3.83
CA LEU A 114 -0.54 -5.16 3.71
C LEU A 114 -1.54 -5.11 4.86
N ASN A 115 -2.11 -6.25 5.25
CA ASN A 115 -3.02 -6.37 6.38
C ASN A 115 -2.34 -5.98 7.70
N ILE A 116 -1.11 -6.44 7.95
CA ILE A 116 -0.34 -6.07 9.14
C ILE A 116 -0.08 -4.57 9.19
N LYS A 117 0.34 -3.97 8.06
CA LYS A 117 0.57 -2.52 7.98
C LYS A 117 -0.71 -1.73 8.25
N ASN A 118 -1.82 -2.15 7.66
CA ASN A 118 -3.11 -1.51 7.83
C ASN A 118 -3.59 -1.61 9.28
N PHE A 119 -3.48 -2.80 9.88
CA PHE A 119 -3.82 -3.04 11.29
C PHE A 119 -3.03 -2.13 12.23
N ILE A 120 -1.69 -2.09 12.09
CA ILE A 120 -0.85 -1.19 12.91
C ILE A 120 -1.29 0.26 12.73
N ARG A 121 -1.44 0.74 11.49
CA ARG A 121 -1.82 2.15 11.22
C ARG A 121 -3.16 2.51 11.84
N ILE A 122 -4.15 1.64 11.73
CA ILE A 122 -5.49 1.86 12.27
C ILE A 122 -5.46 1.93 13.80
N LYS A 123 -4.75 0.99 14.44
CA LYS A 123 -4.56 1.00 15.90
C LYS A 123 -3.95 2.31 16.39
N LEU A 124 -3.01 2.86 15.63
CA LEU A 124 -2.37 4.14 15.97
C LEU A 124 -3.27 5.36 15.77
N TRP A 125 -4.41 5.23 15.10
CA TRP A 125 -5.42 6.30 15.05
C TRP A 125 -6.21 6.43 16.35
N ARG A 126 -6.09 5.45 17.27
CA ARG A 126 -6.71 5.48 18.61
C ARG A 126 -8.21 5.78 18.56
N ARG A 127 -8.92 5.10 17.66
CA ARG A 127 -10.37 5.19 17.53
C ARG A 127 -11.05 4.33 18.59
N GLU A 128 -12.32 4.61 18.84
CA GLU A 128 -13.14 3.73 19.67
C GLU A 128 -13.30 2.37 19.00
N ARG A 129 -13.54 1.33 19.83
CA ARG A 129 -13.56 -0.07 19.40
C ARG A 129 -14.46 -0.32 18.17
N GLU A 130 -15.68 0.22 18.18
CA GLU A 130 -16.63 -0.01 17.09
C GLU A 130 -16.23 0.71 15.79
N GLU A 131 -15.69 1.93 15.90
CA GLU A 131 -15.16 2.64 14.73
C GLU A 131 -13.92 1.92 14.17
N GLU A 132 -13.01 1.48 15.04
CA GLU A 132 -11.84 0.71 14.65
C GLU A 132 -12.21 -0.59 13.96
N ARG A 133 -13.19 -1.33 14.53
CA ARG A 133 -13.72 -2.56 13.96
C ARG A 133 -14.28 -2.32 12.56
N ARG A 134 -15.14 -1.31 12.39
CA ARG A 134 -15.71 -0.92 11.09
C ARG A 134 -14.61 -0.65 10.07
N ILE A 135 -13.58 0.12 10.44
CA ILE A 135 -12.47 0.42 9.52
C ILE A 135 -11.71 -0.85 9.14
N LEU A 136 -11.39 -1.72 10.10
CA LEU A 136 -10.72 -3.00 9.84
C LEU A 136 -11.56 -3.90 8.91
N GLU A 137 -12.88 -3.98 9.14
CA GLU A 137 -13.80 -4.71 8.27
C GLU A 137 -13.78 -4.16 6.83
N GLU A 138 -13.63 -2.84 6.67
CA GLU A 138 -13.55 -2.23 5.34
C GLU A 138 -12.20 -2.43 4.65
N VAL A 139 -11.08 -2.39 5.36
CA VAL A 139 -9.75 -2.33 4.70
C VAL A 139 -8.95 -3.63 4.74
N ILE A 140 -9.26 -4.56 5.64
CA ILE A 140 -8.54 -5.84 5.71
C ILE A 140 -8.96 -6.70 4.52
N ILE A 141 -7.95 -7.23 3.84
CA ILE A 141 -8.08 -8.08 2.67
C ILE A 141 -8.31 -9.52 3.14
N ASP A 142 -9.32 -10.16 2.58
CA ASP A 142 -9.64 -11.57 2.85
C ASP A 142 -8.83 -12.52 1.96
N LYS A 143 -7.50 -12.38 2.04
CA LYS A 143 -6.48 -13.19 1.36
C LYS A 143 -5.24 -13.21 2.26
N GLY A 144 -4.34 -14.18 2.03
CA GLY A 144 -3.15 -14.37 2.84
C GLY A 144 -3.27 -15.56 3.78
N SER A 145 -2.40 -15.60 4.78
CA SER A 145 -2.31 -16.67 5.77
C SER A 145 -3.22 -16.42 6.98
N PHE A 146 -3.63 -15.18 7.21
CA PHE A 146 -4.51 -14.81 8.32
C PHE A 146 -5.93 -14.55 7.83
N GLU A 147 -6.90 -15.21 8.47
CA GLU A 147 -8.31 -14.94 8.21
C GLU A 147 -8.67 -13.51 8.60
N LYS A 148 -9.42 -12.82 7.73
CA LYS A 148 -9.87 -11.44 8.00
C LYS A 148 -10.60 -11.31 9.33
N LYS A 149 -11.46 -12.29 9.65
CA LYS A 149 -12.24 -12.29 10.90
C LYS A 149 -11.34 -12.28 12.13
N VAL A 150 -10.27 -13.08 12.12
CA VAL A 150 -9.29 -13.13 13.20
C VAL A 150 -8.63 -11.77 13.41
N ILE A 151 -8.25 -11.05 12.36
CA ILE A 151 -7.66 -9.71 12.50
C ILE A 151 -8.67 -8.69 13.04
N VAL A 152 -9.92 -8.73 12.55
CA VAL A 152 -10.99 -7.82 12.96
C VAL A 152 -11.39 -8.02 14.43
N GLU A 153 -11.35 -9.25 14.94
CA GLU A 153 -11.65 -9.55 16.34
C GLU A 153 -10.73 -8.85 17.34
N PHE A 154 -9.53 -8.46 16.90
CA PHE A 154 -8.60 -7.68 17.72
C PHE A 154 -8.97 -6.20 17.78
N ALA A 155 -10.11 -5.77 17.23
CA ALA A 155 -10.58 -4.41 17.39
C ALA A 155 -10.75 -4.03 18.87
N GLY A 156 -10.20 -2.89 19.27
CA GLY A 156 -10.14 -2.42 20.66
C GLY A 156 -9.04 -3.06 21.54
N GLU A 157 -8.40 -4.14 21.09
CA GLU A 157 -7.28 -4.76 21.79
C GLU A 157 -5.95 -4.00 21.62
N SER A 158 -4.96 -4.28 22.47
CA SER A 158 -3.62 -3.71 22.33
C SER A 158 -2.83 -4.30 21.15
N LEU A 159 -1.84 -3.56 20.64
CA LEU A 159 -0.91 -4.07 19.62
C LEU A 159 -0.08 -5.25 20.18
N GLU A 160 0.20 -5.26 21.47
CA GLU A 160 0.90 -6.34 22.17
C GLU A 160 0.10 -7.64 22.16
N THR A 161 -1.23 -7.59 22.28
CA THR A 161 -2.08 -8.78 22.20
C THR A 161 -1.97 -9.42 20.81
N PHE A 162 -1.92 -8.61 19.75
CA PHE A 162 -1.84 -9.10 18.37
C PHE A 162 -0.53 -9.82 18.05
N LEU A 163 0.57 -9.53 18.77
CA LEU A 163 1.83 -10.28 18.64
C LEU A 163 1.64 -11.79 18.84
N GLY A 164 0.64 -12.19 19.65
CA GLY A 164 0.31 -13.60 19.87
C GLY A 164 -0.01 -14.35 18.59
N ILE A 165 -0.77 -13.75 17.67
CA ILE A 165 -1.16 -14.36 16.38
C ILE A 165 0.06 -14.52 15.46
N LEU A 166 1.01 -13.59 15.53
CA LEU A 166 2.19 -13.60 14.67
C LEU A 166 3.27 -14.56 15.16
N LYS A 167 3.14 -15.15 16.36
CA LYS A 167 4.14 -16.08 16.90
C LYS A 167 4.32 -17.29 15.97
N GLY A 168 5.57 -17.61 15.67
CA GLY A 168 5.93 -18.71 14.77
C GLY A 168 5.74 -18.40 13.28
N THR A 169 5.36 -17.16 12.93
CA THR A 169 5.29 -16.70 11.54
C THR A 169 6.50 -15.85 11.18
N ASP A 170 6.83 -15.77 9.89
CA ASP A 170 7.91 -14.91 9.37
C ASP A 170 7.64 -13.41 9.60
N TYR A 171 6.38 -13.05 9.90
CA TYR A 171 5.95 -11.67 10.09
C TYR A 171 6.19 -11.12 11.50
N ILE A 172 6.54 -11.97 12.47
CA ILE A 172 6.74 -11.54 13.86
C ILE A 172 7.82 -10.46 13.98
N SER A 173 8.93 -10.62 13.24
CA SER A 173 10.05 -9.68 13.29
C SER A 173 9.67 -8.31 12.75
N LEU A 174 8.90 -8.26 11.65
CA LEU A 174 8.36 -7.03 11.09
C LEU A 174 7.53 -6.27 12.15
N PHE A 175 6.60 -6.95 12.79
CA PHE A 175 5.70 -6.33 13.75
C PHE A 175 6.42 -5.88 15.02
N GLN A 176 7.32 -6.71 15.57
CA GLN A 176 8.08 -6.37 16.78
C GLN A 176 8.98 -5.15 16.57
N LYS A 177 9.70 -5.09 15.44
CA LYS A 177 10.55 -3.94 15.10
C LYS A 177 9.71 -2.67 14.91
N ALA A 178 8.58 -2.76 14.21
CA ALA A 178 7.68 -1.64 14.01
C ALA A 178 7.10 -1.12 15.35
N LEU A 179 6.69 -2.03 16.23
CA LEU A 179 6.19 -1.67 17.57
C LEU A 179 7.28 -1.05 18.45
N GLY A 180 8.50 -1.58 18.39
CA GLY A 180 9.66 -1.03 19.08
C GLY A 180 9.98 0.39 18.61
N GLU A 181 10.09 0.60 17.29
CA GLU A 181 10.32 1.93 16.71
C GLU A 181 9.23 2.92 17.11
N TRP A 182 7.97 2.48 17.10
CA TRP A 182 6.86 3.33 17.51
C TRP A 182 6.96 3.74 18.99
N LYS A 183 7.31 2.80 19.89
CA LYS A 183 7.46 3.09 21.33
C LYS A 183 8.61 4.05 21.62
N GLU A 184 9.72 3.90 20.91
CA GLU A 184 10.92 4.71 21.15
C GLU A 184 10.85 6.09 20.47
N LYS A 185 10.32 6.15 19.25
CA LYS A 185 10.46 7.30 18.34
C LYS A 185 9.13 7.89 17.90
N ASN A 186 8.00 7.28 18.26
CA ASN A 186 6.66 7.66 17.77
C ASN A 186 6.62 7.73 16.22
N SER A 187 7.33 6.78 15.59
CA SER A 187 7.58 6.70 14.15
C SER A 187 7.39 5.27 13.65
N LEU A 188 6.95 5.13 12.40
CA LEU A 188 6.88 3.87 11.66
C LEU A 188 7.70 3.94 10.37
N PHE A 189 8.82 4.67 10.42
CA PHE A 189 9.63 4.96 9.26
C PHE A 189 10.17 3.68 8.61
N THR A 190 10.59 2.71 9.41
CA THR A 190 11.18 1.45 8.92
C THR A 190 10.15 0.40 8.51
N LEU A 191 8.86 0.58 8.84
CA LEU A 191 7.82 -0.41 8.56
C LEU A 191 7.74 -0.76 7.06
N ASP A 192 7.88 0.25 6.21
CA ASP A 192 7.82 0.08 4.76
C ASP A 192 9.04 -0.67 4.21
N SER A 193 10.24 -0.44 4.73
CA SER A 193 11.47 -1.12 4.27
C SER A 193 11.56 -2.54 4.80
N LEU A 194 11.19 -2.78 6.06
CA LEU A 194 11.08 -4.13 6.63
C LEU A 194 10.06 -5.00 5.87
N ALA A 195 8.91 -4.42 5.51
CA ALA A 195 7.90 -5.08 4.69
C ALA A 195 8.44 -5.47 3.30
N GLN A 196 9.24 -4.60 2.69
CA GLN A 196 9.89 -4.87 1.40
C GLN A 196 10.95 -5.96 1.51
N GLU A 197 11.72 -5.98 2.58
CA GLU A 197 12.74 -7.00 2.85
C GLU A 197 12.12 -8.40 2.92
N LEU A 198 10.99 -8.55 3.62
CA LEU A 198 10.24 -9.82 3.66
C LEU A 198 9.84 -10.32 2.27
N ILE A 199 9.32 -9.44 1.41
CA ILE A 199 8.92 -9.79 0.04
C ILE A 199 10.15 -10.16 -0.79
N LEU A 200 11.24 -9.39 -0.71
CA LEU A 200 12.48 -9.66 -1.44
C LEU A 200 13.13 -10.98 -1.00
N ASN A 201 13.10 -11.29 0.29
CA ASN A 201 13.61 -12.56 0.81
C ASN A 201 12.87 -13.75 0.22
N PHE A 202 11.54 -13.64 0.04
CA PHE A 202 10.77 -14.66 -0.65
C PHE A 202 11.12 -14.76 -2.15
N THR A 203 11.21 -13.64 -2.87
CA THR A 203 11.52 -13.67 -4.31
C THR A 203 12.96 -14.03 -4.63
N ARG A 204 13.85 -14.04 -3.63
CA ARG A 204 15.28 -14.35 -3.76
C ARG A 204 15.57 -15.68 -4.45
N ILE A 205 14.63 -16.64 -4.39
CA ILE A 205 14.71 -17.90 -5.14
C ILE A 205 14.97 -17.68 -6.64
N GLY A 206 14.52 -16.55 -7.20
CA GLY A 206 14.75 -16.17 -8.59
C GLY A 206 16.21 -15.93 -8.97
N PHE A 207 17.14 -15.82 -8.02
CA PHE A 207 18.58 -15.81 -8.33
C PHE A 207 19.16 -17.20 -8.59
N TYR A 208 18.47 -18.26 -8.13
CA TYR A 208 18.97 -19.63 -8.18
C TYR A 208 18.27 -20.49 -9.24
N VAL A 209 17.20 -19.97 -9.84
CA VAL A 209 16.44 -20.63 -10.91
C VAL A 209 16.83 -20.02 -12.26
N THR A 210 17.11 -20.85 -13.26
CA THR A 210 17.56 -20.37 -14.59
C THR A 210 16.40 -20.04 -15.53
N PHE A 211 15.32 -20.84 -15.49
CA PHE A 211 14.15 -20.68 -16.35
C PHE A 211 12.89 -20.67 -15.49
N GLY A 212 12.05 -19.66 -15.69
CA GLY A 212 10.82 -19.50 -14.93
C GLY A 212 10.40 -18.03 -14.81
N ARG A 213 9.33 -17.80 -14.07
CA ARG A 213 8.85 -16.45 -13.73
C ARG A 213 9.58 -15.86 -12.52
N GLU A 214 10.13 -16.72 -11.66
CA GLU A 214 10.82 -16.38 -10.43
C GLU A 214 11.96 -15.38 -10.67
N PRO A 215 12.86 -15.56 -11.66
CA PRO A 215 13.93 -14.59 -11.92
C PRO A 215 13.38 -13.23 -12.37
N LEU A 216 12.34 -13.23 -13.21
CA LEU A 216 11.71 -12.01 -13.70
C LEU A 216 10.99 -11.25 -12.59
N ILE A 217 10.22 -11.95 -11.75
CA ILE A 217 9.51 -11.35 -10.62
C ILE A 217 10.50 -10.81 -9.59
N ASN A 218 11.56 -11.56 -9.28
CA ASN A 218 12.63 -11.11 -8.40
C ASN A 218 13.27 -9.82 -8.94
N TYR A 219 13.63 -9.79 -10.23
CA TYR A 219 14.15 -8.58 -10.87
C TYR A 219 13.20 -7.39 -10.73
N ILE A 220 11.90 -7.57 -11.03
CA ILE A 220 10.89 -6.52 -10.91
C ILE A 220 10.81 -5.99 -9.47
N MET A 221 10.78 -6.87 -8.46
CA MET A 221 10.70 -6.45 -7.05
C MET A 221 11.93 -5.66 -6.62
N HIS A 222 13.13 -6.13 -6.98
CA HIS A 222 14.37 -5.40 -6.72
C HIS A 222 14.38 -4.02 -7.39
N LYS A 223 13.95 -3.93 -8.66
CA LYS A 223 13.87 -2.66 -9.39
C LYS A 223 12.87 -1.69 -8.77
N LYS A 224 11.73 -2.17 -8.25
CA LYS A 224 10.78 -1.31 -7.53
C LYS A 224 11.40 -0.71 -6.26
N VAL A 225 12.14 -1.50 -5.50
CA VAL A 225 12.83 -1.02 -4.29
C VAL A 225 13.91 -0.01 -4.64
N GLU A 226 14.73 -0.29 -5.66
CA GLU A 226 15.78 0.63 -6.15
C GLU A 226 15.18 1.98 -6.57
N ILE A 227 14.11 1.98 -7.38
CA ILE A 227 13.42 3.20 -7.81
C ILE A 227 12.89 4.00 -6.60
N LYS A 228 12.30 3.32 -5.60
CA LYS A 228 11.80 3.98 -4.38
C LYS A 228 12.96 4.62 -3.60
N LYS A 229 14.08 3.93 -3.44
CA LYS A 229 15.28 4.44 -2.75
C LYS A 229 15.87 5.66 -3.46
N ILE A 230 16.05 5.59 -4.78
CA ILE A 230 16.53 6.71 -5.59
C ILE A 230 15.59 7.92 -5.42
N ARG A 231 14.27 7.70 -5.50
CA ARG A 231 13.28 8.77 -5.30
C ARG A 231 13.38 9.41 -3.91
N SER A 232 13.55 8.63 -2.86
CA SER A 232 13.75 9.14 -1.49
C SER A 232 15.03 9.98 -1.39
N ILE A 233 16.15 9.50 -1.96
CA ILE A 233 17.42 10.24 -1.99
C ILE A 233 17.27 11.57 -2.74
N LEU A 234 16.63 11.57 -3.91
CA LEU A 234 16.42 12.79 -4.70
C LEU A 234 15.54 13.81 -3.95
N ARG A 235 14.50 13.34 -3.26
CA ARG A 235 13.67 14.22 -2.41
C ARG A 235 14.47 14.82 -1.26
N ALA A 236 15.25 14.00 -0.57
CA ALA A 236 16.11 14.46 0.53
C ALA A 236 17.15 15.48 0.06
N LYS A 237 17.75 15.27 -1.12
CA LYS A 237 18.65 16.25 -1.75
C LYS A 237 17.95 17.56 -2.13
N LYS A 238 16.72 17.50 -2.67
CA LYS A 238 15.91 18.70 -2.97
C LYS A 238 15.61 19.52 -1.71
N LEU A 239 15.55 18.86 -0.55
CA LEU A 239 15.37 19.48 0.76
C LEU A 239 16.69 19.89 1.44
N PHE A 240 17.82 19.80 0.74
CA PHE A 240 19.16 20.13 1.24
C PHE A 240 19.58 19.38 2.52
N LEU A 241 19.10 18.14 2.70
CA LEU A 241 19.48 17.30 3.84
C LEU A 241 20.94 16.83 3.74
N SER A 242 21.59 16.64 4.90
CA SER A 242 22.97 16.16 4.97
C SER A 242 23.10 14.68 4.57
N PRO A 243 24.31 14.20 4.21
CA PRO A 243 24.52 12.78 3.89
C PRO A 243 24.13 11.82 5.01
N SER A 244 24.33 12.20 6.28
CA SER A 244 23.91 11.38 7.44
C SER A 244 22.38 11.29 7.53
N GLN A 245 21.67 12.42 7.34
CA GLN A 245 20.21 12.45 7.31
C GLN A 245 19.64 11.68 6.12
N ILE A 246 20.30 11.72 4.96
CA ILE A 246 19.91 10.92 3.77
C ILE A 246 20.09 9.43 4.07
N GLY A 247 21.17 9.04 4.75
CA GLY A 247 21.44 7.66 5.16
C GLY A 247 20.31 7.08 6.02
N GLU A 248 19.77 7.86 6.95
CA GLU A 248 18.63 7.45 7.79
C GLU A 248 17.33 7.30 7.00
N ILE A 249 17.13 8.09 5.93
CA ILE A 249 15.90 8.12 5.13
C ILE A 249 15.90 7.10 3.97
N SER A 250 17.06 6.60 3.56
CA SER A 250 17.23 5.78 2.35
C SER A 250 17.30 4.26 2.59
N LEU A 251 17.22 3.83 3.85
CA LEU A 251 17.23 2.42 4.26
C LEU A 251 15.88 1.72 4.00
#